data_AF-A0A1C3VQ56-F1
#
_entry.id   AF-A0A1C3VQ56-F1
#
_cell.length_a   1.000
_cell.length_b   1.000
_cell.length_c   1.000
_cell.angle_alpha   90.00
_cell.angle_beta   90.00
_cell.angle_gamma   90.00
#
_symmetry.space_group_name_H-M   'P 1'
#
loop_
_entity.id
_entity.type
_entity.pdbx_description
1 polymer ?
#
loop_
_entity_poly.entity_id
_entity_poly.type
_entity_poly.pdbx_seq_one_letter_code
_entity_poly.pdbx_strand_id
1 'polypeptide(L)'
;MSEYQNKAVRLLASIVGDESLLDLNDRRDAFLYRALELYFAADGAEDAIQPIVEKVYSKNKPRVDKAVGDVLYKLAGIGHAADIDIIQAAYNKLDETK
;
A
#
# COMPACT_ATOMS: atom_id res chain seq x y z
N MET A 1 8.78 13.69 7.43
CA MET A 1 7.88 12.52 7.39
C MET A 1 7.13 12.43 8.70
N SER A 2 5.92 11.87 8.71
CA SER A 2 5.10 11.75 9.93
C SER A 2 5.74 10.80 10.94
N GLU A 3 5.31 10.85 12.21
CA GLU A 3 5.77 9.92 13.24
C GLU A 3 5.53 8.46 12.84
N TYR A 4 4.31 8.15 12.38
CA TYR A 4 3.96 6.84 11.86
C TYR A 4 4.91 6.40 10.73
N GLN A 5 5.15 7.27 9.75
CA GLN A 5 6.01 6.95 8.62
C GLN A 5 7.45 6.66 9.07
N ASN A 6 7.99 7.42 10.03
CA ASN A 6 9.32 7.15 10.58
C ASN A 6 9.40 5.83 11.34
N LYS A 7 8.30 5.38 11.99
CA LYS A 7 8.23 4.07 12.64
C LYS A 7 8.12 2.95 11.61
N ALA A 8 7.25 3.10 10.61
CA ALA A 8 7.08 2.13 9.53
C ALA A 8 8.36 1.92 8.72
N VAL A 9 9.09 2.99 8.38
CA VAL A 9 10.38 2.89 7.67
C VAL A 9 11.42 2.13 8.51
N ARG A 10 11.48 2.38 9.83
CA ARG A 10 12.39 1.64 10.73
C ARG A 10 12.04 0.15 10.81
N LEU A 11 10.75 -0.17 10.92
CA LEU A 11 10.31 -1.56 10.89
C LEU A 11 10.67 -2.22 9.56
N LEU A 12 10.41 -1.54 8.45
CA LEU A 12 10.73 -2.06 7.11
C LEU A 12 12.23 -2.31 6.95
N ALA A 13 13.08 -1.38 7.38
CA ALA A 13 14.54 -1.55 7.41
C ALA A 13 14.96 -2.80 8.18
N SER A 14 14.35 -3.03 9.35
CA SER A 14 14.68 -4.19 10.18
C SER A 14 14.30 -5.55 9.56
N ILE A 15 13.32 -5.55 8.65
CA ILE A 15 12.83 -6.76 7.98
C ILE A 15 13.62 -7.06 6.71
N VAL A 16 13.91 -6.04 5.89
CA VAL A 16 14.50 -6.24 4.55
C VAL A 16 15.97 -5.81 4.43
N GLY A 17 16.52 -5.15 5.44
CA GLY A 17 17.84 -4.50 5.39
C GLY A 17 17.84 -3.16 4.64
N ASP A 18 18.86 -2.35 4.86
CA ASP A 18 18.93 -0.97 4.35
C ASP A 18 19.08 -0.90 2.82
N GLU A 19 19.72 -1.89 2.18
CA GLU A 19 19.87 -1.92 0.72
C GLU A 19 18.53 -2.12 0.00
N SER A 20 17.74 -3.13 0.41
CA SER A 20 16.40 -3.38 -0.17
C SER A 20 15.38 -2.31 0.23
N LEU A 21 15.60 -1.60 1.34
CA LEU A 21 14.77 -0.45 1.71
C LEU A 21 14.84 0.67 0.66
N LEU A 22 16.02 0.89 0.06
CA LEU A 22 16.27 1.94 -0.94
C LEU A 22 15.96 1.50 -2.38
N ASP A 23 15.74 0.20 -2.64
CA ASP A 23 15.38 -0.29 -3.97
C ASP A 23 13.91 -0.02 -4.30
N LEU A 24 13.68 0.93 -5.21
CA LEU A 24 12.34 1.30 -5.66
C LEU A 24 11.60 0.17 -6.37
N ASN A 25 12.28 -0.75 -7.05
CA ASN A 25 11.63 -1.88 -7.71
C ASN A 25 11.05 -2.83 -6.66
N ASP A 26 11.84 -3.19 -5.65
CA ASP A 26 11.38 -4.00 -4.52
C ASP A 26 10.21 -3.33 -3.81
N ARG A 27 10.29 -2.02 -3.54
CA ARG A 27 9.22 -1.29 -2.86
C ARG A 27 7.93 -1.25 -3.69
N ARG A 28 8.04 -1.05 -5.01
CA ARG A 28 6.89 -1.04 -5.92
C ARG A 28 6.21 -2.40 -5.95
N ASP A 29 6.99 -3.47 -6.12
CA ASP A 29 6.44 -4.81 -6.31
C ASP A 29 5.86 -5.37 -5.01
N ALA A 30 6.53 -5.12 -3.87
CA ALA A 30 5.98 -5.44 -2.54
C ALA A 30 4.69 -4.67 -2.24
N PHE A 31 4.60 -3.39 -2.63
CA PHE A 31 3.38 -2.62 -2.48
C PHE A 31 2.25 -3.17 -3.36
N LEU A 32 2.52 -3.49 -4.64
CA LEU A 32 1.52 -4.07 -5.54
C LEU A 32 0.96 -5.37 -4.97
N TYR A 33 1.82 -6.25 -4.46
CA TYR A 33 1.41 -7.48 -3.81
C TYR A 33 0.44 -7.23 -2.64
N ARG A 34 0.76 -6.30 -1.71
CA ARG A 34 -0.13 -5.95 -0.59
C ARG A 34 -1.42 -5.26 -1.02
N ALA A 35 -1.38 -4.47 -2.09
CA ALA A 35 -2.58 -3.85 -2.65
C ALA A 35 -3.53 -4.90 -3.25
N LEU A 36 -2.98 -5.95 -3.87
CA LEU A 36 -3.77 -7.09 -4.37
C LEU A 36 -4.34 -7.93 -3.22
N GLU A 37 -3.59 -8.15 -2.13
CA GLU A 37 -4.13 -8.80 -0.94
C GLU A 37 -5.29 -8.01 -0.32
N LEU A 38 -5.16 -6.68 -0.22
CA LEU A 38 -6.25 -5.82 0.25
C LEU A 38 -7.47 -5.90 -0.68
N TYR A 39 -7.23 -5.90 -2.00
CA TYR A 39 -8.31 -6.05 -2.99
C TYR A 39 -9.06 -7.37 -2.80
N PHE A 40 -8.33 -8.49 -2.64
CA PHE A 40 -8.91 -9.79 -2.37
C PHE A 40 -9.64 -9.86 -1.02
N ALA A 41 -9.07 -9.28 0.03
CA ALA A 41 -9.70 -9.20 1.35
C ALA A 41 -10.99 -8.35 1.37
N ALA A 42 -11.14 -7.45 0.40
CA ALA A 42 -12.36 -6.66 0.18
C ALA A 42 -13.31 -7.31 -0.84
N ASP A 43 -13.27 -8.64 -0.97
CA ASP A 43 -14.09 -9.46 -1.88
C ASP A 43 -13.89 -9.15 -3.38
N GLY A 44 -12.72 -8.62 -3.74
CA GLY A 44 -12.34 -8.40 -5.13
C GLY A 44 -12.10 -9.70 -5.90
N ALA A 45 -12.61 -9.78 -7.13
CA ALA A 45 -12.50 -10.97 -7.99
C ALA A 45 -11.25 -10.92 -8.89
N GLU A 46 -10.59 -12.06 -9.06
CA GLU A 46 -9.36 -12.17 -9.86
C GLU A 46 -9.57 -11.76 -11.34
N ASP A 47 -10.69 -12.15 -11.93
CA ASP A 47 -11.05 -11.85 -13.33
C ASP A 47 -11.24 -10.35 -13.60
N ALA A 48 -11.54 -9.57 -12.57
CA ALA A 48 -11.64 -8.11 -12.65
C ALA A 48 -10.28 -7.39 -12.60
N ILE A 49 -9.17 -8.07 -12.27
CA ILE A 49 -7.84 -7.46 -12.16
C ILE A 49 -7.31 -7.02 -13.54
N GLN A 50 -7.36 -7.91 -14.54
CA GLN A 50 -6.78 -7.63 -15.86
C GLN A 50 -7.38 -6.37 -16.52
N PRO A 51 -8.71 -6.17 -16.55
CA PRO A 51 -9.30 -4.92 -17.03
C PRO A 51 -8.83 -3.66 -16.27
N ILE A 52 -8.59 -3.76 -14.96
CA ILE A 52 -8.07 -2.64 -14.15
C ILE A 52 -6.63 -2.31 -14.57
N VAL A 53 -5.79 -3.32 -14.78
CA VAL A 53 -4.41 -3.15 -15.26
C VAL A 53 -4.40 -2.41 -16.59
N GLU A 54 -5.19 -2.83 -17.57
CA GLU A 54 -5.29 -2.16 -18.88
C GLU A 54 -5.71 -0.69 -18.75
N LYS A 55 -6.65 -0.40 -17.84
CA LYS A 55 -7.08 0.97 -17.53
C LYS A 55 -6.00 1.82 -16.86
N VAL A 56 -5.08 1.22 -16.09
CA VAL A 56 -3.95 1.93 -15.48
C VAL A 56 -2.91 2.27 -16.53
N TYR A 57 -2.54 1.31 -17.39
CA TYR A 57 -1.50 1.48 -18.40
C TYR A 57 -1.94 2.25 -19.66
N SER A 58 -3.24 2.44 -19.89
CA SER A 58 -3.76 3.32 -20.94
C SER A 58 -3.68 4.82 -20.60
N LYS A 59 -3.30 5.17 -19.37
CA LYS A 59 -3.14 6.56 -18.92
C LYS A 59 -1.69 7.01 -18.97
N ASN A 60 -1.49 8.33 -19.00
CA ASN A 60 -0.17 8.91 -18.78
C ASN A 60 0.35 8.52 -17.39
N LYS A 61 1.63 8.13 -17.34
CA LYS A 61 2.31 7.76 -16.09
C LYS A 61 2.25 8.93 -15.09
N PRO A 62 1.59 8.76 -13.93
CA PRO A 62 1.51 9.82 -12.94
C PRO A 62 2.86 10.03 -12.24
N ARG A 63 3.05 11.22 -11.66
CA ARG A 63 4.11 11.42 -10.68
C ARG A 63 3.82 10.60 -9.41
N VAL A 64 4.87 10.13 -8.75
CA VAL A 64 4.77 9.26 -7.57
C VAL A 64 3.98 9.92 -6.44
N ASP A 65 4.20 11.21 -6.17
CA ASP A 65 3.49 11.94 -5.11
C ASP A 65 1.96 11.99 -5.34
N LYS A 66 1.54 12.17 -6.59
CA LYS A 66 0.11 12.11 -6.95
C LYS A 66 -0.47 10.72 -6.78
N ALA A 67 0.25 9.69 -7.22
CA ALA A 67 -0.19 8.30 -7.09
C ALA A 67 -0.31 7.87 -5.62
N VAL A 68 0.62 8.30 -4.75
CA VAL A 68 0.53 8.10 -3.29
C VAL A 68 -0.72 8.75 -2.73
N GLY A 69 -1.02 9.99 -3.13
CA GLY A 69 -2.25 10.68 -2.72
C GLY A 69 -3.52 9.94 -3.10
N ASP A 70 -3.61 9.47 -4.35
CA ASP A 70 -4.76 8.71 -4.84
C ASP A 70 -4.95 7.39 -4.08
N VAL A 71 -3.86 6.67 -3.79
CA VAL A 71 -3.91 5.45 -2.98
C VAL A 71 -4.46 5.73 -1.58
N LEU A 72 -3.95 6.76 -0.90
CA LEU A 72 -4.41 7.10 0.46
C LEU A 72 -5.88 7.53 0.48
N TYR A 73 -6.30 8.32 -0.51
CA TYR A 73 -7.71 8.71 -0.67
C TYR A 73 -8.62 7.51 -0.89
N LYS A 74 -8.22 6.53 -1.72
CA LYS A 74 -8.99 5.30 -1.95
C LYS A 74 -8.99 4.36 -0.75
N LEU A 75 -7.86 4.25 -0.04
CA LEU A 75 -7.75 3.47 1.18
C LEU A 75 -8.71 3.99 2.26
N ALA A 76 -8.88 5.31 2.39
CA ALA A 76 -9.87 5.89 3.30
C ALA A 76 -11.30 5.46 2.96
N GLY A 77 -11.63 5.33 1.67
CA GLY A 77 -12.93 4.80 1.22
C GLY A 77 -13.13 3.33 1.61
N ILE A 78 -12.10 2.49 1.47
CA ILE A 78 -12.14 1.08 1.91
C ILE A 78 -12.32 1.01 3.42
N GLY A 79 -11.54 1.78 4.19
CA GLY A 79 -11.67 1.84 5.64
C GLY A 79 -13.08 2.24 6.09
N HIS A 80 -13.66 3.26 5.46
CA HIS A 80 -15.04 3.64 5.74
C HIS A 80 -16.05 2.52 5.41
N ALA A 81 -15.91 1.86 4.27
CA ALA A 81 -16.82 0.79 3.85
C ALA A 81 -16.70 -0.48 4.73
N ALA A 82 -15.52 -0.75 5.27
CA ALA A 82 -15.23 -1.91 6.11
C ALA A 82 -15.34 -1.62 7.63
N ASP A 83 -15.71 -0.39 8.02
CA ASP A 83 -15.73 0.07 9.42
C ASP A 83 -14.37 -0.08 10.13
N ILE A 84 -13.29 0.27 9.42
CA ILE A 84 -11.91 0.18 9.89
C ILE A 84 -11.31 1.58 10.06
N ASP A 85 -10.79 1.86 11.26
CA ASP A 85 -9.85 2.95 11.49
C ASP A 85 -8.50 2.60 10.83
N ILE A 86 -8.25 3.18 9.66
CA ILE A 86 -7.05 2.92 8.87
C ILE A 86 -5.76 3.32 9.59
N ILE A 87 -5.81 4.30 10.49
CA ILE A 87 -4.63 4.73 11.25
C ILE A 87 -4.36 3.73 12.36
N GLN A 88 -5.39 3.28 13.08
CA GLN A 88 -5.23 2.24 14.09
C GLN A 88 -4.77 0.91 13.49
N ALA A 89 -5.32 0.50 12.34
CA ALA A 89 -4.85 -0.68 11.61
C ALA A 89 -3.36 -0.58 11.23
N ALA A 90 -2.93 0.61 10.81
CA ALA A 90 -1.53 0.91 10.55
C ALA A 90 -0.64 0.75 11.80
N TYR A 91 -1.08 1.27 12.95
CA TYR A 91 -0.34 1.12 14.21
C TYR A 91 -0.30 -0.32 14.71
N ASN A 92 -1.39 -1.08 14.58
CA ASN A 92 -1.42 -2.50 14.92
C ASN A 92 -0.33 -3.27 14.18
N LYS A 93 -0.09 -2.94 12.89
CA LYS A 93 1.00 -3.57 12.12
C LYS A 93 2.38 -3.31 12.71
N LEU A 94 2.60 -2.12 13.27
CA LEU A 94 3.87 -1.79 13.93
C LEU A 94 4.06 -2.57 15.22
N ASP A 95 2.97 -2.84 15.95
CA ASP A 95 2.99 -3.57 17.22
C ASP A 95 3.05 -5.09 17.06
N GLU A 96 2.58 -5.66 15.94
CA GLU A 96 2.68 -7.09 15.62
C GLU A 96 4.12 -7.65 15.61
N THR A 97 5.12 -6.78 15.58
CA THR A 97 6.54 -7.14 15.42
C THR A 97 7.38 -6.93 16.70
N LYS A 98 6.72 -6.62 17.82
CA LYS A 98 7.31 -6.66 19.17
C LYS A 98 7.23 -8.07 19.74
#